data_AF-A0A2V0PTA8-F1
#
_entry.id   AF-A0A2V0PTA8-F1
#
_cell.length_a   1.000
_cell.length_b   1.000
_cell.length_c   1.000
_cell.angle_alpha   90.00
_cell.angle_beta   90.00
_cell.angle_gamma   90.00
#
_symmetry.space_group_name_H-M   'P 1'
#
loop_
_entity.id
_entity.type
_entity.pdbx_description
1 polymer ?
#
loop_
_entity_poly.entity_id
_entity_poly.type
_entity_poly.pdbx_seq_one_letter_code
_entity_poly.pdbx_strand_id
1 'polypeptide(L)'
;MEPAVQQLAEVFARTVANDREVIKTAEEQLKSVSQQPGYGITVLKVVAAGEALGMDVRLAAAVTFKNLVKYRWVPTEVAQDAGALPVPDAEKEQIRQLLTGLMLSTPPLVRAQLSEALAIISGHDFPMRWPGLLPELVARLQTDDLGVVNGVAATANSIFKRYRNQYGSNDLVAELAASQEVFAQPALDALVATSKAVPALAAAGRTEQLRTAVSTLRLLCRIFFSLNSPGLTPLMESQLDTWMGEFHGFLALADAPALAEKDPTQEAPLDGLKAAVCANINLFMEIAEEEFAKFLQTFVTDVWHLLTSVSGRSGQDGLAMAATRFLTTVARSVHHTLFAEAAVLKQICESIVLPNLKVLPELQDPDVDARPILKADALKFVTVFRSQLPPAAALALMPSLISLLRAEAYVVHSYAATAVERFLALREAGGRPRLAAGEVAPLARPLLEALFAAFKHPE
;
A
#
# COMPACT_ATOMS: atom_id res chain seq x y z
N MET A 1 -4.62 -35.20 -22.44
CA MET A 1 -5.60 -34.68 -21.48
C MET A 1 -6.76 -35.65 -21.38
N GLU A 2 -7.43 -35.74 -20.22
CA GLU A 2 -8.68 -36.50 -20.11
C GLU A 2 -9.76 -35.91 -21.05
N PRO A 3 -10.66 -36.72 -21.63
CA PRO A 3 -11.67 -36.25 -22.60
C PRO A 3 -12.54 -35.11 -22.06
N ALA A 4 -12.95 -35.20 -20.79
CA ALA A 4 -13.76 -34.18 -20.12
C ALA A 4 -13.02 -32.84 -19.96
N VAL A 5 -11.70 -32.89 -19.71
CA VAL A 5 -10.86 -31.68 -19.60
C VAL A 5 -10.72 -31.00 -20.97
N GLN A 6 -10.53 -31.79 -22.02
CA GLN A 6 -10.40 -31.28 -23.38
C GLN A 6 -11.71 -30.66 -23.88
N GLN A 7 -12.85 -31.34 -23.67
CA GLN A 7 -14.16 -30.82 -24.02
C GLN A 7 -14.47 -29.51 -23.27
N LEU A 8 -14.14 -29.42 -21.97
CA LEU A 8 -14.36 -28.21 -21.20
C LEU A 8 -13.44 -27.07 -21.64
N ALA A 9 -12.18 -27.37 -21.99
CA ALA A 9 -11.24 -26.38 -22.53
C ALA A 9 -11.74 -25.78 -23.86
N GLU A 10 -12.36 -26.58 -24.73
CA GLU A 10 -12.97 -26.11 -25.98
C GLU A 10 -14.18 -25.19 -25.72
N VAL A 11 -14.95 -25.43 -24.66
CA VAL A 11 -16.03 -24.53 -24.26
C VAL A 11 -15.45 -23.20 -23.76
N PHE A 12 -14.41 -23.23 -22.92
CA PHE A 12 -13.73 -22.01 -22.47
C PHE A 12 -13.09 -21.22 -23.63
N ALA A 13 -12.49 -21.90 -24.60
CA ALA A 13 -11.97 -21.25 -25.81
C ALA A 13 -13.05 -20.48 -26.58
N ARG A 14 -14.28 -20.99 -26.60
CA ARG A 14 -15.43 -20.31 -27.22
C ARG A 14 -15.95 -19.12 -26.40
N THR A 15 -15.79 -19.12 -25.08
CA THR A 15 -16.16 -17.96 -24.24
C THR A 15 -15.25 -16.75 -24.43
N VAL A 16 -14.06 -16.94 -25.03
CA VAL A 16 -13.12 -15.85 -25.35
C VAL A 16 -13.07 -15.54 -26.85
N ALA A 17 -14.02 -16.04 -27.63
CA ALA A 17 -14.13 -15.75 -29.05
C ALA A 17 -14.64 -14.31 -29.30
N ASN A 18 -14.42 -13.79 -30.51
CA ASN A 18 -14.92 -12.44 -30.88
C ASN A 18 -16.41 -12.42 -31.27
N ASP A 19 -17.05 -13.58 -31.47
CA ASP A 19 -18.44 -13.68 -31.89
C ASP A 19 -19.38 -13.78 -30.68
N ARG A 20 -20.33 -12.85 -30.59
CA ARG A 20 -21.28 -12.74 -29.47
C ARG A 20 -22.22 -13.93 -29.34
N GLU A 21 -22.66 -14.53 -30.44
CA GLU A 21 -23.55 -15.70 -30.39
C GLU A 21 -22.79 -16.95 -29.95
N VAL A 22 -21.51 -17.07 -30.34
CA VAL A 22 -20.62 -18.14 -29.89
C VAL A 22 -20.35 -18.04 -28.39
N ILE A 23 -20.06 -16.84 -27.88
CA ILE A 23 -19.87 -16.59 -26.45
C ILE A 23 -21.12 -17.01 -25.68
N LYS A 24 -22.29 -16.50 -26.09
CA LYS A 24 -23.56 -16.78 -25.40
C LYS A 24 -23.87 -18.28 -25.33
N THR A 25 -23.69 -18.99 -26.44
CA THR A 25 -23.90 -20.44 -26.50
C THR A 25 -22.92 -21.18 -25.59
N ALA A 26 -21.66 -20.74 -25.53
CA ALA A 26 -20.65 -21.33 -24.66
C ALA A 26 -20.94 -21.09 -23.17
N GLU A 27 -21.41 -19.90 -22.80
CA GLU A 27 -21.82 -19.57 -21.42
C GLU A 27 -23.03 -20.40 -20.96
N GLU A 28 -24.03 -20.58 -21.83
CA GLU A 28 -25.18 -21.45 -21.57
C GLU A 28 -24.73 -22.91 -21.37
N GLN A 29 -23.78 -23.38 -22.19
CA GLN A 29 -23.20 -24.71 -22.04
C GLN A 29 -22.42 -24.85 -20.72
N LEU A 30 -21.59 -23.87 -20.34
CA LEU A 30 -20.89 -23.87 -19.05
C LEU A 30 -21.87 -23.90 -17.88
N LYS A 31 -22.97 -23.15 -17.97
CA LYS A 31 -24.00 -23.15 -16.93
C LYS A 31 -24.64 -24.52 -16.76
N SER A 32 -24.91 -25.22 -17.87
CA SER A 32 -25.42 -26.60 -17.83
C SER A 32 -24.41 -27.58 -17.21
N VAL A 33 -23.16 -27.55 -17.67
CA VAL A 33 -22.10 -28.45 -17.18
C VAL A 33 -21.73 -28.17 -15.72
N SER A 34 -21.88 -26.92 -15.26
CA SER A 34 -21.54 -26.53 -13.88
C SER A 34 -22.34 -27.29 -12.81
N GLN A 35 -23.49 -27.87 -13.17
CA GLN A 35 -24.33 -28.64 -12.24
C GLN A 35 -23.82 -30.08 -12.04
N GLN A 36 -22.89 -30.55 -12.89
CA GLN A 36 -22.39 -31.92 -12.81
C GLN A 36 -21.38 -32.09 -11.66
N PRO A 37 -21.39 -33.23 -10.96
CA PRO A 37 -20.34 -33.58 -10.00
C PRO A 37 -18.97 -33.64 -10.69
N GLY A 38 -17.91 -33.22 -10.01
CA GLY A 38 -16.55 -33.23 -10.57
C GLY A 38 -16.20 -31.96 -11.36
N TYR A 39 -17.17 -31.07 -11.62
CA TYR A 39 -16.95 -29.88 -12.44
C TYR A 39 -15.85 -28.98 -11.88
N GLY A 40 -15.81 -28.75 -10.56
CA GLY A 40 -14.78 -27.90 -9.94
C GLY A 40 -13.37 -28.47 -10.15
N ILE A 41 -13.23 -29.79 -10.04
CA ILE A 41 -11.96 -30.50 -10.28
C ILE A 41 -11.56 -30.40 -11.75
N THR A 42 -12.51 -30.61 -12.68
CA THR A 42 -12.23 -30.52 -14.12
C THR A 42 -11.78 -29.12 -14.51
N VAL A 43 -12.39 -28.07 -13.95
CA VAL A 43 -11.97 -26.68 -14.16
C VAL A 43 -10.53 -26.47 -13.66
N LEU A 44 -10.18 -26.96 -12.47
CA LEU A 44 -8.80 -26.88 -11.98
C LEU A 44 -7.80 -27.63 -12.87
N LYS A 45 -8.17 -28.80 -13.40
CA LYS A 45 -7.34 -29.54 -14.37
C LYS A 45 -7.13 -28.75 -15.68
N VAL A 46 -8.13 -27.98 -16.13
CA VAL A 46 -7.98 -27.05 -17.27
C VAL A 46 -6.96 -25.95 -16.93
N VAL A 47 -7.06 -25.35 -15.74
CA VAL A 47 -6.09 -24.35 -15.27
C VAL A 47 -4.66 -24.94 -15.20
N ALA A 48 -4.56 -26.20 -14.79
CA ALA A 48 -3.32 -26.98 -14.67
C ALA A 48 -2.67 -27.38 -16.01
N ALA A 49 -3.36 -27.25 -17.14
CA ALA A 49 -2.90 -27.77 -18.43
C ALA A 49 -1.63 -27.08 -18.99
N GLY A 50 -1.07 -26.10 -18.28
CA GLY A 50 0.21 -25.48 -18.61
C GLY A 50 0.17 -24.74 -19.96
N GLU A 51 1.19 -24.94 -20.78
CA GLU A 51 1.28 -24.35 -22.13
C GLU A 51 0.41 -25.06 -23.18
N ALA A 52 -0.19 -26.22 -22.85
CA ALA A 52 -1.05 -26.94 -23.78
C ALA A 52 -2.34 -26.17 -24.12
N LEU A 53 -2.73 -25.20 -23.28
CA LEU A 53 -3.87 -24.32 -23.49
C LEU A 53 -3.44 -22.85 -23.43
N GLY A 54 -4.05 -22.03 -24.29
CA GLY A 54 -3.81 -20.59 -24.33
C GLY A 54 -4.11 -19.90 -22.99
N MET A 55 -3.41 -18.80 -22.71
CA MET A 55 -3.52 -18.09 -21.44
C MET A 55 -4.95 -17.56 -21.18
N ASP A 56 -5.65 -17.11 -22.22
CA ASP A 56 -7.02 -16.60 -22.10
C ASP A 56 -7.99 -17.68 -21.61
N VAL A 57 -7.82 -18.91 -22.09
CA VAL A 57 -8.61 -20.08 -21.67
C VAL A 57 -8.35 -20.41 -20.20
N ARG A 58 -7.08 -20.40 -19.79
CA ARG A 58 -6.67 -20.69 -18.40
C ARG A 58 -7.15 -19.60 -17.45
N LEU A 59 -7.12 -18.34 -17.87
CA LEU A 59 -7.64 -17.22 -17.10
C LEU A 59 -9.17 -17.30 -16.96
N ALA A 60 -9.89 -17.57 -18.06
CA ALA A 60 -11.34 -17.79 -18.03
C ALA A 60 -11.71 -18.94 -17.07
N ALA A 61 -11.02 -20.07 -17.16
CA ALA A 61 -11.21 -21.20 -16.25
C ALA A 61 -10.94 -20.83 -14.79
N ALA A 62 -9.88 -20.08 -14.49
CA ALA A 62 -9.58 -19.63 -13.13
C ALA A 62 -10.63 -18.66 -12.57
N VAL A 63 -11.16 -17.75 -13.40
CA VAL A 63 -12.28 -16.87 -13.04
C VAL A 63 -13.55 -17.68 -12.75
N THR A 64 -13.86 -18.67 -13.58
CA THR A 64 -14.99 -19.56 -13.37
C THR A 64 -14.84 -20.40 -12.10
N PHE A 65 -13.63 -20.91 -11.82
CA PHE A 65 -13.35 -21.63 -10.58
C PHE A 65 -13.57 -20.74 -9.34
N LYS A 66 -13.05 -19.50 -9.37
CA LYS A 66 -13.28 -18.52 -8.31
C LYS A 66 -14.78 -18.30 -8.06
N ASN A 67 -15.56 -18.10 -9.12
CA ASN A 67 -16.99 -17.90 -9.01
C ASN A 67 -17.70 -19.14 -8.45
N LEU A 68 -17.29 -20.35 -8.86
CA LEU A 68 -17.80 -21.60 -8.30
C LEU A 68 -17.57 -21.66 -6.79
N VAL A 69 -16.36 -21.34 -6.32
CA VAL A 69 -16.05 -21.31 -4.88
C VAL A 69 -16.91 -20.27 -4.17
N LYS A 70 -17.00 -19.05 -4.70
CA LYS A 70 -17.79 -17.96 -4.11
C LYS A 70 -19.26 -18.32 -3.90
N TYR A 71 -19.88 -19.02 -4.84
CA TYR A 71 -21.32 -19.30 -4.79
C TYR A 71 -21.67 -20.68 -4.25
N ARG A 72 -20.77 -21.66 -4.31
CA ARG A 72 -21.08 -23.07 -3.99
C ARG A 72 -20.21 -23.71 -2.92
N TRP A 73 -19.11 -23.08 -2.47
CA TRP A 73 -18.27 -23.68 -1.41
C TRP A 73 -19.05 -23.81 -0.10
N VAL A 74 -19.67 -22.71 0.31
CA VAL A 74 -20.68 -22.64 1.37
C VAL A 74 -21.77 -21.68 0.86
N PRO A 75 -22.82 -22.19 0.18
CA PRO A 75 -23.86 -21.33 -0.36
C PRO A 75 -24.60 -20.60 0.77
N THR A 76 -24.86 -19.31 0.60
CA THR A 76 -25.70 -18.52 1.51
C THR A 76 -27.13 -19.07 1.53
N GLU A 77 -27.89 -18.87 2.61
CA GLU A 77 -29.30 -19.31 2.72
C GLU A 77 -30.14 -18.92 1.49
N VAL A 78 -30.06 -17.65 1.07
CA VAL A 78 -30.74 -17.13 -0.14
C VAL A 78 -30.36 -17.90 -1.41
N ALA A 79 -29.11 -18.36 -1.52
CA ALA A 79 -28.64 -19.12 -2.67
C ALA A 79 -29.13 -20.58 -2.61
N GLN A 80 -29.22 -21.16 -1.41
CA GLN A 80 -29.79 -22.49 -1.20
C GLN A 80 -31.28 -22.50 -1.56
N ASP A 81 -32.03 -21.46 -1.15
CA ASP A 81 -33.44 -21.29 -1.51
C ASP A 81 -33.65 -21.12 -3.02
N ALA A 82 -32.67 -20.53 -3.72
CA ALA A 82 -32.63 -20.45 -5.18
C ALA A 82 -32.13 -21.74 -5.87
N GLY A 83 -31.88 -22.82 -5.11
CA GLY A 83 -31.50 -24.14 -5.63
C GLY A 83 -29.98 -24.36 -5.79
N ALA A 84 -29.12 -23.51 -5.23
CA ALA A 84 -27.67 -23.72 -5.29
C ALA A 84 -27.23 -24.88 -4.37
N LEU A 85 -26.73 -25.96 -4.96
CA LEU A 85 -26.20 -27.09 -4.22
C LEU A 85 -24.74 -26.87 -3.80
N PRO A 86 -24.39 -27.15 -2.52
CA PRO A 86 -23.01 -27.05 -2.05
C PRO A 86 -22.10 -28.06 -2.76
N VAL A 87 -20.82 -27.73 -2.87
CA VAL A 87 -19.80 -28.68 -3.36
C VAL A 87 -19.69 -29.87 -2.39
N PRO A 88 -19.77 -31.13 -2.85
CA PRO A 88 -19.61 -32.32 -2.01
C PRO A 88 -18.27 -32.36 -1.28
N ASP A 89 -18.23 -32.89 -0.05
CA ASP A 89 -17.02 -32.88 0.78
C ASP A 89 -15.84 -33.68 0.17
N ALA A 90 -16.11 -34.78 -0.52
CA ALA A 90 -15.07 -35.53 -1.25
C ALA A 90 -14.44 -34.68 -2.36
N GLU A 91 -15.24 -33.85 -3.03
CA GLU A 91 -14.80 -32.95 -4.08
C GLU A 91 -14.01 -31.77 -3.48
N LYS A 92 -14.44 -31.24 -2.33
CA LYS A 92 -13.72 -30.20 -1.59
C LYS A 92 -12.32 -30.65 -1.21
N GLU A 93 -12.15 -31.87 -0.73
CA GLU A 93 -10.84 -32.41 -0.36
C GLU A 93 -9.88 -32.47 -1.56
N GLN A 94 -10.36 -32.98 -2.70
CA GLN A 94 -9.56 -33.05 -3.91
C GLN A 94 -9.22 -31.66 -4.47
N ILE A 95 -10.15 -30.71 -4.38
CA ILE A 95 -9.93 -29.31 -4.75
C ILE A 95 -8.82 -28.69 -3.89
N ARG A 96 -8.84 -28.91 -2.57
CA ARG A 96 -7.81 -28.41 -1.65
C ARG A 96 -6.42 -28.90 -2.04
N GLN A 97 -6.26 -30.20 -2.32
CA GLN A 97 -4.99 -30.80 -2.72
C GLN A 97 -4.47 -30.29 -4.07
N LEU A 98 -5.36 -30.06 -5.04
CA LEU A 98 -4.97 -29.52 -6.35
C LEU A 98 -4.60 -28.04 -6.27
N LEU A 99 -5.33 -27.27 -5.46
CA LEU A 99 -5.17 -25.82 -5.39
C LEU A 99 -3.80 -25.42 -4.83
N THR A 100 -3.29 -26.10 -3.80
CA THR A 100 -1.96 -25.79 -3.23
C THR A 100 -0.84 -25.96 -4.26
N GLY A 101 -0.86 -27.05 -5.03
CA GLY A 101 0.10 -27.27 -6.11
C GLY A 101 -0.01 -26.26 -7.26
N LEU A 102 -1.23 -25.84 -7.61
CA LEU A 102 -1.47 -24.87 -8.68
C LEU A 102 -1.03 -23.46 -8.29
N MET A 103 -1.16 -23.08 -7.02
CA MET A 103 -0.67 -21.79 -6.52
C MET A 103 0.84 -21.60 -6.73
N LEU A 104 1.61 -22.68 -6.73
CA LEU A 104 3.06 -22.67 -6.90
C LEU A 104 3.52 -22.71 -8.36
N SER A 105 2.69 -23.20 -9.28
CA SER A 105 3.07 -23.50 -10.66
C SER A 105 2.40 -22.61 -11.72
N THR A 106 1.49 -21.72 -11.32
CA THR A 106 0.71 -20.90 -12.25
C THR A 106 1.27 -19.48 -12.45
N PRO A 107 1.12 -18.88 -13.65
CA PRO A 107 1.52 -17.50 -13.92
C PRO A 107 0.79 -16.47 -13.06
N PRO A 108 1.34 -15.24 -12.87
CA PRO A 108 0.81 -14.24 -11.94
C PRO A 108 -0.68 -13.91 -12.09
N LEU A 109 -1.18 -13.76 -13.32
CA LEU A 109 -2.58 -13.42 -13.59
C LEU A 109 -3.55 -14.55 -13.20
N VAL A 110 -3.20 -15.81 -13.50
CA VAL A 110 -3.98 -16.99 -13.08
C VAL A 110 -3.91 -17.13 -11.57
N ARG A 111 -2.70 -17.01 -11.01
CA ARG A 111 -2.43 -17.12 -9.59
C ARG A 111 -3.24 -16.10 -8.78
N ALA A 112 -3.41 -14.87 -9.27
CA ALA A 112 -4.27 -13.87 -8.63
C ALA A 112 -5.72 -14.33 -8.48
N GLN A 113 -6.31 -14.95 -9.51
CA GLN A 113 -7.67 -15.49 -9.45
C GLN A 113 -7.77 -16.70 -8.50
N LEU A 114 -6.77 -17.57 -8.51
CA LEU A 114 -6.70 -18.70 -7.57
C LEU A 114 -6.48 -18.24 -6.12
N SER A 115 -5.73 -17.15 -5.88
CA SER A 115 -5.58 -16.53 -4.56
C SER A 115 -6.90 -16.02 -3.99
N GLU A 116 -7.78 -15.45 -4.84
CA GLU A 116 -9.12 -15.03 -4.42
C GLU A 116 -9.98 -16.24 -4.02
N ALA A 117 -9.95 -17.31 -4.82
CA ALA A 117 -10.65 -18.55 -4.51
C ALA A 117 -10.14 -19.19 -3.20
N LEU A 118 -8.81 -19.25 -3.03
CA LEU A 118 -8.17 -19.76 -1.83
C LEU A 118 -8.59 -18.99 -0.58
N ALA A 119 -8.64 -17.66 -0.65
CA ALA A 119 -9.04 -16.82 0.48
C ALA A 119 -10.46 -17.16 0.97
N ILE A 120 -11.38 -17.45 0.04
CA ILE A 120 -12.75 -17.88 0.37
C ILE A 120 -12.73 -19.26 1.02
N ILE A 121 -12.02 -20.23 0.43
CA ILE A 121 -11.91 -21.60 0.96
C ILE A 121 -11.31 -21.58 2.37
N SER A 122 -10.19 -20.88 2.57
CA SER A 122 -9.55 -20.76 3.87
C SER A 122 -10.46 -20.09 4.89
N GLY A 123 -11.30 -19.14 4.46
CA GLY A 123 -12.29 -18.47 5.32
C GLY A 123 -13.25 -19.44 6.02
N HIS A 124 -13.58 -20.56 5.37
CA HIS A 124 -14.53 -21.55 5.89
C HIS A 124 -13.88 -22.82 6.43
N ASP A 125 -12.77 -23.25 5.82
CA ASP A 125 -12.18 -24.57 6.10
C ASP A 125 -10.94 -24.51 7.00
N PHE A 126 -10.20 -23.39 7.01
CA PHE A 126 -9.01 -23.26 7.86
C PHE A 126 -9.40 -22.75 9.25
N PRO A 127 -8.85 -23.34 10.34
CA PRO A 127 -7.83 -24.40 10.37
C PRO A 127 -8.44 -25.81 10.51
N MET A 128 -9.65 -25.91 11.05
CA MET A 128 -10.21 -27.15 11.58
C MET A 128 -10.47 -28.22 10.51
N ARG A 129 -10.89 -27.82 9.32
CA ARG A 129 -11.17 -28.72 8.19
C ARG A 129 -10.00 -28.85 7.22
N TRP A 130 -8.92 -28.10 7.45
CA TRP A 130 -7.72 -28.13 6.61
C TRP A 130 -6.42 -27.99 7.42
N PRO A 131 -6.16 -28.91 8.37
CA PRO A 131 -5.02 -28.81 9.30
C PRO A 131 -3.66 -28.95 8.61
N GLY A 132 -3.58 -29.68 7.48
CA GLY A 132 -2.33 -29.92 6.75
C GLY A 132 -1.81 -28.72 5.95
N LEU A 133 -2.58 -27.63 5.83
CA LEU A 133 -2.23 -26.50 4.97
C LEU A 133 -0.95 -25.77 5.42
N LEU A 134 -0.85 -25.33 6.68
CA LEU A 134 0.35 -24.63 7.15
C LEU A 134 1.60 -25.53 7.13
N PRO A 135 1.56 -26.79 7.61
CA PRO A 135 2.71 -27.69 7.49
C PRO A 135 3.20 -27.85 6.05
N GLU A 136 2.30 -27.97 5.07
CA GLU A 136 2.66 -28.06 3.65
C GLU A 136 3.34 -26.77 3.16
N LEU A 137 2.81 -25.60 3.51
CA LEU A 137 3.42 -24.31 3.15
C LEU A 137 4.81 -24.14 3.79
N VAL A 138 4.96 -24.50 5.06
CA VAL A 138 6.26 -24.43 5.76
C VAL A 138 7.29 -25.34 5.09
N ALA A 139 6.93 -26.57 4.74
CA ALA A 139 7.82 -27.48 4.03
C ALA A 139 8.27 -26.91 2.67
N ARG A 140 7.41 -26.15 1.99
CA ARG A 140 7.71 -25.49 0.70
C ARG A 140 8.48 -24.18 0.84
N LEU A 141 8.53 -23.56 2.02
CA LEU A 141 9.41 -22.42 2.29
C LEU A 141 10.89 -22.83 2.41
N GLN A 142 11.15 -24.08 2.77
CA GLN A 142 12.51 -24.62 2.98
C GLN A 142 13.17 -25.00 1.64
N THR A 143 13.34 -24.02 0.74
CA THR A 143 13.98 -24.18 -0.57
C THR A 143 14.71 -22.92 -0.98
N ASP A 144 15.76 -23.07 -1.80
CA ASP A 144 16.50 -21.94 -2.38
C ASP A 144 15.82 -21.35 -3.63
N ASP A 145 14.73 -21.96 -4.11
CA ASP A 145 13.98 -21.46 -5.26
C ASP A 145 13.08 -20.27 -4.88
N LEU A 146 13.55 -19.06 -5.18
CA LEU A 146 12.83 -17.80 -4.93
C LEU A 146 11.44 -17.76 -5.56
N GLY A 147 11.21 -18.44 -6.68
CA GLY A 147 9.90 -18.52 -7.32
C GLY A 147 8.91 -19.33 -6.47
N VAL A 148 9.37 -20.45 -5.92
CA VAL A 148 8.60 -21.27 -4.99
C VAL A 148 8.33 -20.50 -3.70
N VAL A 149 9.35 -19.89 -3.08
CA VAL A 149 9.20 -19.10 -1.85
C VAL A 149 8.22 -17.94 -2.06
N ASN A 150 8.29 -17.24 -3.21
CA ASN A 150 7.34 -16.18 -3.57
C ASN A 150 5.91 -16.71 -3.66
N GLY A 151 5.71 -17.86 -4.33
CA GLY A 151 4.40 -18.50 -4.47
C GLY A 151 3.80 -18.91 -3.12
N VAL A 152 4.62 -19.47 -2.23
CA VAL A 152 4.20 -19.83 -0.87
C VAL A 152 3.84 -18.58 -0.06
N ALA A 153 4.67 -17.53 -0.10
CA ALA A 153 4.39 -16.28 0.60
C ALA A 153 3.10 -15.60 0.07
N ALA A 154 2.82 -15.66 -1.23
CA ALA A 154 1.59 -15.13 -1.81
C ALA A 154 0.34 -15.89 -1.31
N THR A 155 0.47 -17.21 -1.23
CA THR A 155 -0.55 -18.13 -0.72
C THR A 155 -0.83 -17.85 0.76
N ALA A 156 0.21 -17.83 1.59
CA ALA A 156 0.11 -17.53 3.03
C ALA A 156 -0.47 -16.12 3.30
N ASN A 157 -0.01 -15.09 2.58
CA ASN A 157 -0.58 -13.74 2.70
C ASN A 157 -2.08 -13.70 2.34
N SER A 158 -2.54 -14.53 1.40
CA SER A 158 -3.96 -14.62 1.03
C SER A 158 -4.83 -15.24 2.13
N ILE A 159 -4.26 -16.13 2.95
CA ILE A 159 -4.91 -16.74 4.10
C ILE A 159 -4.92 -15.75 5.27
N PHE A 160 -3.74 -15.25 5.66
CA PHE A 160 -3.59 -14.45 6.89
C PHE A 160 -4.18 -13.05 6.79
N LYS A 161 -4.38 -12.49 5.59
CA LYS A 161 -5.02 -11.17 5.43
C LYS A 161 -6.37 -11.06 6.13
N ARG A 162 -7.06 -12.19 6.39
CA ARG A 162 -8.34 -12.17 7.09
C ARG A 162 -8.23 -11.73 8.53
N TYR A 163 -7.08 -11.89 9.18
CA TYR A 163 -6.90 -11.45 10.58
C TYR A 163 -6.89 -9.92 10.70
N ARG A 164 -6.68 -9.21 9.59
CA ARG A 164 -6.74 -7.75 9.55
C ARG A 164 -8.18 -7.30 9.84
N ASN A 165 -8.32 -6.36 10.76
CA ASN A 165 -9.59 -5.70 11.09
C ASN A 165 -10.67 -6.63 11.68
N GLN A 166 -10.32 -7.79 12.23
CA GLN A 166 -11.27 -8.61 12.97
C GLN A 166 -11.25 -8.26 14.45
N TYR A 167 -12.43 -8.02 15.02
CA TYR A 167 -12.62 -7.91 16.47
C TYR A 167 -12.57 -9.32 17.06
N GLY A 168 -11.60 -9.58 17.94
CA GLY A 168 -11.24 -10.93 18.38
C GLY A 168 -12.43 -11.72 18.94
N SER A 169 -12.81 -12.79 18.24
CA SER A 169 -13.52 -13.91 18.87
C SER A 169 -12.49 -14.86 19.49
N ASN A 170 -12.88 -15.58 20.55
CA ASN A 170 -11.98 -16.54 21.20
C ASN A 170 -11.42 -17.58 20.22
N ASP A 171 -12.24 -18.02 19.26
CA ASP A 171 -11.85 -19.00 18.24
C ASP A 171 -10.79 -18.43 17.28
N LEU A 172 -10.95 -17.17 16.85
CA LEU A 172 -10.00 -16.51 15.96
C LEU A 172 -8.64 -16.26 16.65
N VAL A 173 -8.67 -15.89 17.93
CA VAL A 173 -7.45 -15.69 18.73
C VAL A 173 -6.69 -17.00 18.88
N ALA A 174 -7.39 -18.09 19.21
CA ALA A 174 -6.77 -19.42 19.32
C ALA A 174 -6.20 -19.91 17.97
N GLU A 175 -6.93 -19.70 16.88
CA GLU A 175 -6.48 -20.00 15.54
C GLU A 175 -5.22 -19.20 15.16
N LEU A 176 -5.20 -17.89 15.45
CA LEU A 176 -4.05 -17.03 15.17
C LEU A 176 -2.82 -17.49 15.95
N ALA A 177 -2.97 -17.79 17.24
CA ALA A 177 -1.88 -18.30 18.07
C ALA A 177 -1.28 -19.59 17.49
N ALA A 178 -2.13 -20.57 17.15
CA ALA A 178 -1.68 -21.81 16.51
C ALA A 178 -1.00 -21.55 15.15
N SER A 179 -1.48 -20.57 14.38
CA SER A 179 -0.88 -20.19 13.11
C SER A 179 0.49 -19.53 13.28
N GLN A 180 0.65 -18.68 14.30
CA GLN A 180 1.93 -18.06 14.64
C GLN A 180 2.96 -19.09 15.09
N GLU A 181 2.58 -20.05 15.95
CA GLU A 181 3.47 -21.12 16.41
C GLU A 181 4.06 -21.94 15.26
N VAL A 182 3.27 -22.20 14.21
CA VAL A 182 3.71 -22.99 13.06
C VAL A 182 4.47 -22.16 12.03
N PHE A 183 4.02 -20.92 11.75
CA PHE A 183 4.45 -20.20 10.54
C PHE A 183 5.42 -19.04 10.81
N ALA A 184 5.45 -18.46 12.00
CA ALA A 184 6.18 -17.22 12.22
C ALA A 184 7.71 -17.36 12.11
N GLN A 185 8.30 -18.39 12.72
CA GLN A 185 9.74 -18.64 12.59
C GLN A 185 10.14 -18.97 11.15
N PRO A 186 9.47 -19.91 10.43
CA PRO A 186 9.76 -20.14 9.01
C PRO A 186 9.64 -18.88 8.12
N ALA A 187 8.68 -18.00 8.42
CA ALA A 187 8.52 -16.74 7.70
C ALA A 187 9.69 -15.77 7.94
N LEU A 188 10.17 -15.68 9.19
CA LEU A 188 11.35 -14.88 9.53
C LEU A 188 12.62 -15.44 8.89
N ASP A 189 12.82 -16.76 8.94
CA ASP A 189 13.98 -17.42 8.31
C ASP A 189 13.99 -17.15 6.79
N ALA A 190 12.83 -17.28 6.13
CA ALA A 190 12.68 -16.97 4.71
C ALA A 190 12.94 -15.49 4.40
N LEU A 191 12.52 -14.57 5.29
CA LEU A 191 12.78 -13.13 5.15
C LEU A 191 14.27 -12.85 5.19
N VAL A 192 14.97 -13.32 6.22
CA VAL A 192 16.41 -13.11 6.43
C VAL A 192 17.21 -13.74 5.28
N ALA A 193 16.87 -14.96 4.86
CA ALA A 193 17.52 -15.62 3.73
C ALA A 193 17.33 -14.85 2.42
N THR A 194 16.10 -14.40 2.14
CA THR A 194 15.79 -13.63 0.92
C THR A 194 16.49 -12.27 0.95
N SER A 195 16.48 -11.59 2.09
CA SER A 195 17.14 -10.30 2.31
C SER A 195 18.64 -10.38 2.03
N LYS A 196 19.30 -11.41 2.58
CA LYS A 196 20.73 -11.67 2.36
C LYS A 196 21.07 -11.95 0.89
N ALA A 197 20.14 -12.49 0.10
CA ALA A 197 20.35 -12.76 -1.32
C ALA A 197 20.25 -11.50 -2.20
N VAL A 198 19.51 -10.46 -1.78
CA VAL A 198 19.24 -9.25 -2.58
C VAL A 198 20.52 -8.58 -3.11
N PRO A 199 21.56 -8.31 -2.29
CA PRO A 199 22.78 -7.66 -2.78
C PRO A 199 23.51 -8.48 -3.84
N ALA A 200 23.57 -9.81 -3.67
CA ALA A 200 24.23 -10.71 -4.61
C ALA A 200 23.47 -10.77 -5.95
N LEU A 201 22.13 -10.80 -5.91
CA LEU A 201 21.29 -10.78 -7.11
C LEU A 201 21.42 -9.46 -7.88
N ALA A 202 21.50 -8.35 -7.15
CA ALA A 202 21.71 -7.03 -7.74
C ALA A 202 23.09 -6.92 -8.41
N ALA A 203 24.16 -7.36 -7.73
CA ALA A 203 25.52 -7.36 -8.28
C ALA A 203 25.67 -8.28 -9.50
N ALA A 204 24.94 -9.40 -9.53
CA ALA A 204 24.94 -10.33 -10.65
C ALA A 204 24.03 -9.91 -11.83
N GLY A 205 23.31 -8.79 -11.73
CA GLY A 205 22.39 -8.32 -12.77
C GLY A 205 21.20 -9.25 -13.03
N ARG A 206 20.78 -10.04 -12.04
CA ARG A 206 19.66 -11.00 -12.16
C ARG A 206 18.32 -10.31 -11.95
N THR A 207 17.91 -9.44 -12.87
CA THR A 207 16.73 -8.57 -12.74
C THR A 207 15.45 -9.29 -12.33
N GLU A 208 15.06 -10.37 -13.01
CA GLU A 208 13.83 -11.11 -12.70
C GLU A 208 13.85 -11.73 -11.30
N GLN A 209 14.98 -12.31 -10.90
CA GLN A 209 15.15 -12.91 -9.58
C GLN A 209 15.20 -11.83 -8.48
N LEU A 210 15.81 -10.68 -8.76
CA LEU A 210 15.83 -9.54 -7.86
C LEU A 210 14.41 -8.98 -7.63
N ARG A 211 13.62 -8.80 -8.71
CA ARG A 211 12.21 -8.38 -8.60
C ARG A 211 11.39 -9.41 -7.82
N THR A 212 11.62 -10.69 -8.06
CA THR A 212 10.98 -11.78 -7.31
C THR A 212 11.35 -11.74 -5.83
N ALA A 213 12.63 -11.57 -5.49
CA ALA A 213 13.10 -11.45 -4.11
C ALA A 213 12.45 -10.27 -3.38
N VAL A 214 12.44 -9.07 -3.99
CA VAL A 214 11.79 -7.88 -3.40
C VAL A 214 10.28 -8.07 -3.24
N SER A 215 9.63 -8.71 -4.22
CA SER A 215 8.22 -9.08 -4.09
C SER A 215 7.98 -10.07 -2.94
N THR A 216 8.88 -11.03 -2.73
CA THR A 216 8.81 -12.00 -1.63
C THR A 216 8.95 -11.31 -0.28
N LEU A 217 9.95 -10.42 -0.13
CA LEU A 217 10.13 -9.61 1.07
C LEU A 217 8.87 -8.79 1.39
N ARG A 218 8.26 -8.16 0.38
CA ARG A 218 7.00 -7.41 0.55
C ARG A 218 5.87 -8.30 1.06
N LEU A 219 5.74 -9.52 0.52
CA LEU A 219 4.72 -10.48 0.95
C LEU A 219 4.95 -10.93 2.40
N LEU A 220 6.20 -11.20 2.78
CA LEU A 220 6.56 -11.57 4.15
C LEU A 220 6.29 -10.41 5.14
N CYS A 221 6.59 -9.17 4.77
CA CYS A 221 6.21 -7.99 5.56
C CYS A 221 4.69 -7.88 5.74
N ARG A 222 3.90 -8.21 4.71
CA ARG A 222 2.42 -8.21 4.80
C ARG A 222 1.88 -9.38 5.62
N ILE A 223 2.56 -10.52 5.64
CA ILE A 223 2.24 -11.64 6.53
C ILE A 223 2.49 -11.21 7.98
N PHE A 224 3.67 -10.65 8.27
CA PHE A 224 4.00 -10.11 9.59
C PHE A 224 2.95 -9.11 10.08
N PHE A 225 2.54 -8.16 9.23
CA PHE A 225 1.44 -7.23 9.55
C PHE A 225 0.17 -7.98 9.95
N SER A 226 -0.21 -9.00 9.19
CA SER A 226 -1.48 -9.70 9.40
C SER A 226 -1.47 -10.51 10.70
N LEU A 227 -0.35 -11.18 10.97
CA LEU A 227 -0.17 -11.99 12.18
C LEU A 227 -0.13 -11.14 13.45
N ASN A 228 0.31 -9.88 13.37
CA ASN A 228 0.38 -8.97 14.52
C ASN A 228 -0.79 -8.00 14.60
N SER A 229 -1.65 -7.91 13.57
CA SER A 229 -2.73 -6.91 13.52
C SER A 229 -3.71 -6.94 14.71
N PRO A 230 -4.04 -8.09 15.33
CA PRO A 230 -4.89 -8.10 16.52
C PRO A 230 -4.15 -7.77 17.82
N GLY A 231 -2.81 -7.85 17.83
CA GLY A 231 -2.00 -7.68 19.04
C GLY A 231 -0.64 -8.37 18.93
N LEU A 232 0.31 -7.91 19.73
CA LEU A 232 1.64 -8.50 19.85
C LEU A 232 1.59 -9.72 20.79
N THR A 233 2.13 -10.85 20.36
CA THR A 233 2.25 -12.06 21.19
C THR A 233 3.68 -12.23 21.69
N PRO A 234 3.91 -12.97 22.80
CA PRO A 234 5.27 -13.16 23.34
C PRO A 234 6.24 -13.78 22.34
N LEU A 235 5.74 -14.66 21.46
CA LEU A 235 6.54 -15.25 20.38
C LEU A 235 7.01 -14.16 19.40
N MET A 236 6.12 -13.25 18.99
CA MET A 236 6.46 -12.18 18.04
C MET A 236 7.33 -11.10 18.67
N GLU A 237 7.10 -10.80 19.95
CA GLU A 237 7.96 -9.92 20.73
C GLU A 237 9.41 -10.45 20.78
N SER A 238 9.60 -11.75 20.99
CA SER A 238 10.94 -12.38 21.02
C SER A 238 11.72 -12.27 19.71
N GLN A 239 11.02 -12.10 18.59
CA GLN A 239 11.58 -12.00 17.25
C GLN A 239 11.70 -10.53 16.77
N LEU A 240 11.19 -9.58 17.55
CA LEU A 240 10.98 -8.21 17.11
C LEU A 240 12.29 -7.50 16.72
N ASP A 241 13.38 -7.75 17.46
CA ASP A 241 14.69 -7.17 17.17
C ASP A 241 15.19 -7.55 15.77
N THR A 242 15.01 -8.81 15.35
CA THR A 242 15.42 -9.26 14.01
C THR A 242 14.56 -8.64 12.93
N TRP A 243 13.23 -8.62 13.11
CA TRP A 243 12.30 -7.98 12.16
C TRP A 243 12.60 -6.49 11.97
N MET A 244 12.84 -5.76 13.06
CA MET A 244 13.14 -4.33 13.01
C MET A 244 14.50 -4.05 12.35
N GLY A 245 15.50 -4.91 12.58
CA GLY A 245 16.77 -4.83 11.87
C GLY A 245 16.63 -4.99 10.36
N GLU A 246 15.83 -5.97 9.91
CA GLU A 246 15.53 -6.18 8.49
C GLU A 246 14.73 -5.02 7.88
N PHE A 247 13.72 -4.51 8.60
CA PHE A 247 12.92 -3.35 8.18
C PHE A 247 13.76 -2.09 7.99
N HIS A 248 14.66 -1.79 8.92
CA HIS A 248 15.64 -0.71 8.78
C HIS A 248 16.47 -0.90 7.51
N GLY A 249 17.00 -2.12 7.30
CA GLY A 249 17.75 -2.48 6.10
C GLY A 249 16.95 -2.23 4.81
N PHE A 250 15.67 -2.57 4.78
CA PHE A 250 14.80 -2.37 3.61
C PHE A 250 14.52 -0.90 3.30
N LEU A 251 14.34 -0.06 4.32
CA LEU A 251 14.18 1.39 4.12
C LEU A 251 15.47 2.02 3.58
N ALA A 252 16.62 1.53 4.01
CA ALA A 252 17.95 1.97 3.57
C ALA A 252 18.38 1.42 2.20
N LEU A 253 17.63 0.48 1.60
CA LEU A 253 17.94 -0.02 0.25
C LEU A 253 17.87 1.11 -0.78
N ALA A 254 18.98 1.29 -1.48
CA ALA A 254 19.09 2.26 -2.56
C ALA A 254 18.28 1.82 -3.80
N ASP A 255 17.81 2.80 -4.57
CA ASP A 255 17.12 2.54 -5.82
C ASP A 255 18.06 1.86 -6.83
N ALA A 256 17.62 0.72 -7.35
CA ALA A 256 18.34 -0.01 -8.39
C ALA A 256 17.59 0.16 -9.72
N PRO A 257 18.26 0.45 -10.86
CA PRO A 257 17.61 0.51 -12.17
C PRO A 257 16.81 -0.75 -12.53
N ALA A 258 17.25 -1.92 -12.05
CA ALA A 258 16.57 -3.20 -12.22
C ALA A 258 15.19 -3.28 -11.52
N LEU A 259 14.96 -2.44 -10.51
CA LEU A 259 13.72 -2.36 -9.74
C LEU A 259 12.83 -1.19 -10.17
N ALA A 260 13.29 -0.33 -11.08
CA ALA A 260 12.47 0.75 -11.60
C ALA A 260 11.34 0.21 -12.49
N GLU A 261 10.21 0.90 -12.47
CA GLU A 261 9.16 0.75 -13.47
C GLU A 261 9.36 1.71 -14.63
N LYS A 262 9.03 1.24 -15.84
CA LYS A 262 9.09 2.09 -17.05
C LYS A 262 7.96 3.12 -17.06
N ASP A 263 6.82 2.74 -16.50
CA ASP A 263 5.63 3.57 -16.37
C ASP A 263 5.69 4.34 -15.04
N PRO A 264 5.78 5.68 -15.05
CA PRO A 264 5.88 6.49 -13.84
C PRO A 264 4.60 6.47 -12.96
N THR A 265 3.50 5.90 -13.46
CA THR A 265 2.27 5.69 -12.70
C THR A 265 2.24 4.38 -11.95
N GLN A 266 3.12 3.43 -12.29
CA GLN A 266 3.17 2.12 -11.64
C GLN A 266 4.06 2.16 -10.39
N GLU A 267 3.60 1.47 -9.34
CA GLU A 267 4.36 1.32 -8.10
C GLU A 267 5.55 0.40 -8.34
N ALA A 268 6.77 0.90 -8.08
CA ALA A 268 7.96 0.08 -8.17
C ALA A 268 7.97 -1.00 -7.06
N PRO A 269 8.51 -2.20 -7.31
CA PRO A 269 8.61 -3.25 -6.30
C PRO A 269 9.25 -2.80 -4.99
N LEU A 270 10.29 -1.95 -5.06
CA LEU A 270 10.97 -1.40 -3.89
C LEU A 270 10.10 -0.41 -3.12
N ASP A 271 9.38 0.48 -3.81
CA ASP A 271 8.44 1.41 -3.19
C ASP A 271 7.34 0.64 -2.45
N GLY A 272 6.81 -0.42 -3.06
CA GLY A 272 5.81 -1.29 -2.45
C GLY A 272 6.32 -2.06 -1.22
N LEU A 273 7.62 -2.43 -1.18
CA LEU A 273 8.26 -3.01 0.00
C LEU A 273 8.40 -1.98 1.11
N LYS A 274 8.95 -0.80 0.81
CA LYS A 274 9.12 0.29 1.80
C LYS A 274 7.77 0.74 2.36
N ALA A 275 6.73 0.81 1.54
CA ALA A 275 5.36 1.12 1.98
C ALA A 275 4.81 0.06 2.95
N ALA A 276 5.10 -1.22 2.69
CA ALA A 276 4.74 -2.31 3.61
C ALA A 276 5.50 -2.22 4.94
N VAL A 277 6.77 -1.82 4.94
CA VAL A 277 7.53 -1.54 6.17
C VAL A 277 6.90 -0.39 6.93
N CYS A 278 6.61 0.75 6.27
CA CYS A 278 5.94 1.89 6.90
C CYS A 278 4.59 1.52 7.54
N ALA A 279 3.80 0.65 6.89
CA ALA A 279 2.55 0.15 7.45
C ALA A 279 2.77 -0.70 8.72
N ASN A 280 3.83 -1.52 8.75
CA ASN A 280 4.17 -2.34 9.91
C ASN A 280 4.61 -1.50 11.11
N ILE A 281 5.55 -0.57 10.92
CA ILE A 281 6.00 0.30 12.01
C ILE A 281 4.87 1.20 12.54
N ASN A 282 3.93 1.62 11.68
CA ASN A 282 2.74 2.33 12.11
C ASN A 282 1.80 1.44 12.95
N LEU A 283 1.62 0.18 12.57
CA LEU A 283 0.84 -0.76 13.38
C LEU A 283 1.43 -0.89 14.79
N PHE A 284 2.74 -1.08 14.90
CA PHE A 284 3.41 -1.22 16.19
C PHE A 284 3.33 0.06 17.03
N MET A 285 3.44 1.23 16.40
CA MET A 285 3.19 2.50 17.08
C MET A 285 1.74 2.61 17.60
N GLU A 286 0.76 2.01 16.92
CA GLU A 286 -0.66 2.03 17.33
C GLU A 286 -1.00 0.99 18.41
N ILE A 287 -0.37 -0.20 18.41
CA ILE A 287 -0.80 -1.35 19.25
C ILE A 287 0.23 -1.83 20.28
N ALA A 288 1.50 -1.49 20.14
CA ALA A 288 2.63 -2.01 20.92
C ALA A 288 3.72 -0.92 21.09
N GLU A 289 3.30 0.26 21.56
CA GLU A 289 4.16 1.45 21.67
C GLU A 289 5.36 1.21 22.60
N GLU A 290 5.17 0.53 23.72
CA GLU A 290 6.21 0.32 24.74
C GLU A 290 7.37 -0.52 24.18
N GLU A 291 7.07 -1.63 23.52
CA GLU A 291 8.05 -2.52 22.91
C GLU A 291 8.70 -1.88 21.68
N PHE A 292 7.96 -1.04 20.95
CA PHE A 292 8.44 -0.34 19.77
C PHE A 292 9.31 0.88 20.08
N ALA A 293 9.16 1.48 21.26
CA ALA A 293 9.81 2.74 21.64
C ALA A 293 11.33 2.74 21.44
N LYS A 294 12.01 1.61 21.68
CA LYS A 294 13.47 1.48 21.48
C LYS A 294 13.94 1.64 20.03
N PHE A 295 13.07 1.43 19.05
CA PHE A 295 13.38 1.57 17.63
C PHE A 295 12.89 2.88 17.02
N LEU A 296 12.01 3.60 17.76
CA LEU A 296 11.22 4.69 17.22
C LEU A 296 12.07 5.80 16.61
N GLN A 297 13.14 6.23 17.29
CA GLN A 297 14.00 7.31 16.81
C GLN A 297 14.66 6.98 15.47
N THR A 298 15.12 5.73 15.30
CA THR A 298 15.71 5.24 14.05
C THR A 298 14.68 5.29 12.92
N PHE A 299 13.49 4.72 13.13
CA PHE A 299 12.47 4.68 12.09
C PHE A 299 11.88 6.05 11.74
N VAL A 300 11.78 6.97 12.71
CA VAL A 300 11.41 8.36 12.41
C VAL A 300 12.44 8.98 11.45
N THR A 301 13.73 8.74 11.69
CA THR A 301 14.82 9.23 10.83
C THR A 301 14.81 8.57 9.44
N ASP A 302 14.61 7.25 9.36
CA ASP A 302 14.57 6.54 8.08
C ASP A 302 13.39 6.96 7.22
N VAL A 303 12.19 7.02 7.80
CA VAL A 303 10.97 7.44 7.11
C VAL A 303 11.04 8.92 6.72
N TRP A 304 11.73 9.72 7.52
CA TRP A 304 12.03 11.11 7.21
C TRP A 304 12.87 11.23 5.93
N HIS A 305 14.03 10.57 5.90
CA HIS A 305 14.89 10.54 4.70
C HIS A 305 14.16 10.00 3.49
N LEU A 306 13.35 8.96 3.67
CA LEU A 306 12.52 8.39 2.63
C LEU A 306 11.56 9.42 2.03
N LEU A 307 10.78 10.14 2.83
CA LEU A 307 9.84 11.15 2.34
C LEU A 307 10.53 12.30 1.59
N THR A 308 11.73 12.69 2.03
CA THR A 308 12.51 13.71 1.31
C THR A 308 13.03 13.22 -0.06
N SER A 309 13.15 11.90 -0.24
CA SER A 309 13.59 11.28 -1.50
C SER A 309 12.44 10.99 -2.48
N VAL A 310 11.19 10.94 -2.00
CA VAL A 310 10.02 10.72 -2.84
C VAL A 310 9.78 11.95 -3.72
N SER A 311 10.22 11.86 -4.97
CA SER A 311 9.87 12.81 -6.03
C SER A 311 8.40 12.62 -6.38
N GLY A 312 7.59 13.68 -6.51
CA GLY A 312 6.12 13.62 -6.74
C GLY A 312 5.64 12.91 -8.02
N ARG A 313 6.03 11.65 -8.21
CA ARG A 313 5.61 10.69 -9.25
C ARG A 313 4.40 9.95 -8.71
N SER A 314 3.37 9.79 -9.54
CA SER A 314 2.13 9.13 -9.11
C SER A 314 2.34 7.69 -8.63
N GLY A 315 3.33 6.96 -9.18
CA GLY A 315 3.67 5.61 -8.70
C GLY A 315 4.15 5.54 -7.24
N GLN A 316 4.55 6.67 -6.64
CA GLN A 316 5.05 6.76 -5.26
C GLN A 316 3.98 7.25 -4.26
N ASP A 317 2.76 7.53 -4.72
CA ASP A 317 1.67 8.02 -3.86
C ASP A 317 1.38 7.07 -2.69
N GLY A 318 1.38 5.75 -2.95
CA GLY A 318 1.19 4.72 -1.94
C GLY A 318 2.24 4.75 -0.82
N LEU A 319 3.51 4.94 -1.21
CA LEU A 319 4.64 5.06 -0.29
C LEU A 319 4.56 6.35 0.53
N ALA A 320 4.32 7.48 -0.14
CA ALA A 320 4.19 8.78 0.50
C ALA A 320 3.05 8.78 1.54
N MET A 321 1.91 8.17 1.21
CA MET A 321 0.79 8.02 2.13
C MET A 321 1.15 7.17 3.36
N ALA A 322 1.79 6.01 3.16
CA ALA A 322 2.18 5.13 4.26
C ALA A 322 3.20 5.80 5.21
N ALA A 323 4.20 6.46 4.65
CA ALA A 323 5.22 7.18 5.40
C ALA A 323 4.65 8.40 6.14
N THR A 324 3.81 9.19 5.47
CA THR A 324 3.13 10.35 6.09
C THR A 324 2.21 9.91 7.23
N ARG A 325 1.50 8.78 7.06
CA ARG A 325 0.65 8.22 8.13
C ARG A 325 1.48 7.88 9.35
N PHE A 326 2.61 7.19 9.20
CA PHE A 326 3.51 6.88 10.32
C PHE A 326 3.96 8.13 11.06
N LEU A 327 4.52 9.13 10.35
CA LEU A 327 4.96 10.37 11.00
C LEU A 327 3.81 11.12 11.67
N THR A 328 2.61 11.09 11.08
CA THR A 328 1.41 11.69 11.68
C THR A 328 1.01 10.99 12.98
N THR A 329 1.10 9.66 13.02
CA THR A 329 0.82 8.87 14.23
C THR A 329 1.82 9.23 15.34
N VAL A 330 3.12 9.29 15.03
CA VAL A 330 4.15 9.70 16.01
C VAL A 330 3.95 11.15 16.47
N ALA A 331 3.60 12.06 15.56
CA ALA A 331 3.37 13.47 15.89
C ALA A 331 2.13 13.68 16.80
N ARG A 332 1.19 12.74 16.79
CA ARG A 332 0.00 12.74 17.67
C ARG A 332 0.21 12.00 18.98
N SER A 333 1.31 11.25 19.13
CA SER A 333 1.61 10.48 20.34
C SER A 333 2.40 11.30 21.36
N VAL A 334 2.73 10.66 22.49
CA VAL A 334 3.61 11.26 23.51
C VAL A 334 5.01 11.56 22.97
N HIS A 335 5.39 10.94 21.86
CA HIS A 335 6.68 11.11 21.19
C HIS A 335 6.74 12.29 20.22
N HIS A 336 5.75 13.19 20.21
CA HIS A 336 5.78 14.42 19.39
C HIS A 336 7.04 15.28 19.62
N THR A 337 7.71 15.13 20.76
CA THR A 337 8.99 15.80 21.07
C THR A 337 10.12 15.40 20.14
N LEU A 338 10.04 14.25 19.46
CA LEU A 338 10.96 13.87 18.39
C LEU A 338 10.92 14.86 17.21
N PHE A 339 9.86 15.66 17.10
CA PHE A 339 9.72 16.74 16.12
C PHE A 339 9.92 18.13 16.73
N ALA A 340 10.18 18.26 18.03
CA ALA A 340 10.28 19.57 18.68
C ALA A 340 11.56 20.33 18.30
N GLU A 341 12.55 19.65 17.72
CA GLU A 341 13.74 20.31 17.21
C GLU A 341 13.38 21.28 16.08
N ALA A 342 13.71 22.56 16.27
CA ALA A 342 13.38 23.62 15.31
C ALA A 342 13.94 23.35 13.90
N ALA A 343 15.05 22.62 13.80
CA ALA A 343 15.62 22.16 12.53
C ALA A 343 14.71 21.15 11.83
N VAL A 344 14.14 20.18 12.56
CA VAL A 344 13.24 19.15 12.05
C VAL A 344 11.92 19.78 11.56
N LEU A 345 11.31 20.67 12.35
CA LEU A 345 10.09 21.39 11.95
C LEU A 345 10.28 22.26 10.72
N LYS A 346 11.44 22.93 10.61
CA LYS A 346 11.80 23.71 9.43
C LYS A 346 11.91 22.81 8.20
N GLN A 347 12.56 21.66 8.33
CA GLN A 347 12.70 20.68 7.25
C GLN A 347 11.34 20.05 6.86
N ILE A 348 10.43 19.80 7.81
CA ILE A 348 9.03 19.39 7.57
C ILE A 348 8.31 20.39 6.67
N CYS A 349 8.38 21.66 7.04
CA CYS A 349 7.76 22.72 6.26
C CYS A 349 8.39 22.80 4.86
N GLU A 350 9.72 22.83 4.77
CA GLU A 350 10.44 23.07 3.51
C GLU A 350 10.42 21.89 2.52
N SER A 351 10.55 20.64 2.99
CA SER A 351 10.76 19.47 2.12
C SER A 351 9.49 18.68 1.81
N ILE A 352 8.47 18.73 2.67
CA ILE A 352 7.26 17.90 2.51
C ILE A 352 6.03 18.76 2.31
N VAL A 353 5.83 19.71 3.21
CA VAL A 353 4.59 20.47 3.29
C VAL A 353 4.54 21.52 2.18
N LEU A 354 5.58 22.32 1.98
CA LEU A 354 5.60 23.35 0.93
C LEU A 354 5.61 22.80 -0.51
N PRO A 355 6.35 21.72 -0.85
CA PRO A 355 6.32 21.19 -2.21
C PRO A 355 5.00 20.48 -2.55
N ASN A 356 4.35 19.84 -1.56
CA ASN A 356 3.12 19.06 -1.77
C ASN A 356 1.83 19.83 -1.50
N LEU A 357 1.87 20.91 -0.71
CA LEU A 357 0.77 21.86 -0.71
C LEU A 357 0.82 22.63 -2.03
N LYS A 358 -0.25 22.52 -2.82
CA LYS A 358 -0.56 23.41 -3.96
C LYS A 358 -0.72 24.88 -3.55
N VAL A 359 -0.29 25.28 -2.36
CA VAL A 359 -0.27 26.64 -1.84
C VAL A 359 0.51 27.55 -2.74
N LEU A 360 1.72 27.18 -3.16
CA LEU A 360 2.52 28.09 -4.00
C LEU A 360 1.87 28.31 -5.38
N PRO A 361 1.46 27.26 -6.13
CA PRO A 361 0.68 27.44 -7.36
C PRO A 361 -0.61 28.25 -7.18
N GLU A 362 -1.33 28.04 -6.07
CA GLU A 362 -2.61 28.73 -5.82
C GLU A 362 -2.41 30.22 -5.48
N LEU A 363 -1.36 30.55 -4.71
CA LEU A 363 -0.98 31.92 -4.38
C LEU A 363 -0.36 32.66 -5.56
N GLN A 364 0.25 31.94 -6.50
CA GLN A 364 0.87 32.49 -7.72
C GLN A 364 -0.06 32.51 -8.94
N ASP A 365 -1.29 32.00 -8.81
CA ASP A 365 -2.28 32.04 -9.90
C ASP A 365 -2.51 33.50 -10.32
N PRO A 366 -2.31 33.85 -11.61
CA PRO A 366 -2.48 35.20 -12.12
C PRO A 366 -3.91 35.73 -11.97
N ASP A 367 -4.90 34.83 -11.90
CA ASP A 367 -6.26 35.18 -11.52
C ASP A 367 -6.35 35.24 -9.98
N VAL A 368 -6.42 36.46 -9.43
CA VAL A 368 -6.50 36.70 -7.98
C VAL A 368 -7.85 36.31 -7.39
N ASP A 369 -8.89 36.24 -8.21
CA ASP A 369 -10.26 35.92 -7.81
C ASP A 369 -10.64 34.46 -8.10
N ALA A 370 -9.77 33.71 -8.80
CA ALA A 370 -9.93 32.27 -8.95
C ALA A 370 -9.93 31.56 -7.59
N ARG A 371 -10.96 30.73 -7.34
CA ARG A 371 -11.03 29.81 -6.18
C ARG A 371 -10.72 30.52 -4.85
N PRO A 372 -11.50 31.55 -4.45
CA PRO A 372 -11.17 32.41 -3.31
C PRO A 372 -11.08 31.67 -1.98
N ILE A 373 -11.80 30.56 -1.82
CA ILE A 373 -11.74 29.70 -0.63
C ILE A 373 -10.37 29.00 -0.52
N LEU A 374 -9.87 28.44 -1.62
CA LEU A 374 -8.56 27.77 -1.64
C LEU A 374 -7.43 28.78 -1.42
N LYS A 375 -7.52 29.97 -2.03
CA LYS A 375 -6.58 31.07 -1.77
C LYS A 375 -6.62 31.52 -0.31
N ALA A 376 -7.80 31.65 0.29
CA ALA A 376 -7.95 31.99 1.70
C ALA A 376 -7.32 30.93 2.63
N ASP A 377 -7.51 29.64 2.34
CA ASP A 377 -6.90 28.56 3.11
C ASP A 377 -5.37 28.52 2.93
N ALA A 378 -4.88 28.77 1.71
CA ALA A 378 -3.46 28.92 1.45
C ALA A 378 -2.84 30.11 2.19
N LEU A 379 -3.54 31.25 2.23
CA LEU A 379 -3.14 32.44 2.98
C LEU A 379 -3.11 32.18 4.49
N LYS A 380 -4.14 31.53 5.05
CA LYS A 380 -4.14 31.09 6.45
C LYS A 380 -2.96 30.19 6.75
N PHE A 381 -2.74 29.20 5.90
CA PHE A 381 -1.65 28.24 6.05
C PHE A 381 -0.30 28.96 6.12
N VAL A 382 0.02 29.77 5.12
CA VAL A 382 1.29 30.51 5.05
C VAL A 382 1.42 31.50 6.20
N THR A 383 0.32 32.11 6.65
CA THR A 383 0.31 32.97 7.85
C THR A 383 0.61 32.18 9.11
N VAL A 384 0.04 30.99 9.30
CA VAL A 384 0.26 30.14 10.49
C VAL A 384 1.70 29.64 10.55
N PHE A 385 2.24 29.15 9.42
CA PHE A 385 3.58 28.55 9.34
C PHE A 385 4.71 29.55 9.02
N ARG A 386 4.43 30.86 9.07
CA ARG A 386 5.37 31.93 8.71
C ARG A 386 6.71 31.88 9.46
N SER A 387 6.72 31.44 10.72
CA SER A 387 7.93 31.36 11.55
C SER A 387 8.89 30.25 11.10
N GLN A 388 8.36 29.26 10.40
CA GLN A 388 9.08 28.08 9.92
C GLN A 388 9.67 28.29 8.52
N LEU A 389 9.26 29.33 7.78
CA LEU A 389 9.74 29.59 6.40
C LEU A 389 11.11 30.26 6.39
N PRO A 390 12.07 29.82 5.55
CA PRO A 390 13.38 30.46 5.46
C PRO A 390 13.23 31.90 4.93
N PRO A 391 14.07 32.87 5.37
CA PRO A 391 13.91 34.29 5.01
C PRO A 391 13.81 34.54 3.50
N ALA A 392 14.59 33.79 2.70
CA ALA A 392 14.54 33.87 1.24
C ALA A 392 13.16 33.45 0.67
N ALA A 393 12.54 32.40 1.21
CA ALA A 393 11.21 31.96 0.77
C ALA A 393 10.12 32.92 1.24
N ALA A 394 10.25 33.45 2.46
CA ALA A 394 9.36 34.50 2.97
C ALA A 394 9.38 35.73 2.05
N LEU A 395 10.58 36.18 1.64
CA LEU A 395 10.74 37.30 0.72
C LEU A 395 10.19 36.98 -0.68
N ALA A 396 10.40 35.76 -1.18
CA ALA A 396 9.89 35.32 -2.48
C ALA A 396 8.35 35.21 -2.54
N LEU A 397 7.69 34.99 -1.40
CA LEU A 397 6.23 34.95 -1.29
C LEU A 397 5.58 36.34 -1.25
N MET A 398 6.31 37.37 -0.81
CA MET A 398 5.75 38.72 -0.63
C MET A 398 5.09 39.31 -1.90
N PRO A 399 5.64 39.17 -3.12
CA PRO A 399 4.97 39.63 -4.33
C PRO A 399 3.60 38.98 -4.56
N SER A 400 3.46 37.68 -4.29
CA SER A 400 2.19 36.95 -4.40
C SER A 400 1.20 37.38 -3.32
N LEU A 401 1.66 37.63 -2.09
CA LEU A 401 0.78 38.15 -1.03
C LEU A 401 0.28 39.56 -1.38
N ILE A 402 1.14 40.41 -1.98
CA ILE A 402 0.78 41.76 -2.40
C ILE A 402 -0.22 41.76 -3.56
N SER A 403 -0.09 40.84 -4.53
CA SER A 403 -1.05 40.78 -5.65
C SER A 403 -2.46 40.40 -5.18
N LEU A 404 -2.57 39.50 -4.19
CA LEU A 404 -3.84 39.04 -3.61
C LEU A 404 -4.58 40.10 -2.81
N LEU A 405 -3.94 41.21 -2.44
CA LEU A 405 -4.62 42.38 -1.85
C LEU A 405 -5.63 43.03 -2.82
N ARG A 406 -5.50 42.76 -4.12
CA ARG A 406 -6.40 43.28 -5.16
C ARG A 406 -7.60 42.39 -5.43
N ALA A 407 -7.73 41.27 -4.73
CA ALA A 407 -8.86 40.36 -4.89
C ALA A 407 -10.17 41.02 -4.44
N GLU A 408 -11.24 40.82 -5.20
CA GLU A 408 -12.58 41.32 -4.86
C GLU A 408 -13.15 40.60 -3.63
N ALA A 409 -12.77 39.34 -3.43
CA ALA A 409 -13.22 38.54 -2.31
C ALA A 409 -12.63 39.04 -0.97
N TYR A 410 -13.51 39.48 -0.05
CA TYR A 410 -13.16 39.98 1.28
C TYR A 410 -12.17 39.10 2.05
N VAL A 411 -12.45 37.80 2.08
CA VAL A 411 -11.65 36.82 2.80
C VAL A 411 -10.22 36.75 2.26
N VAL A 412 -10.03 36.94 0.95
CA VAL A 412 -8.72 36.83 0.30
C VAL A 412 -7.88 38.07 0.57
N HIS A 413 -8.37 39.28 0.30
CA HIS A 413 -7.57 40.48 0.51
C HIS A 413 -7.32 40.75 2.01
N SER A 414 -8.27 40.42 2.90
CA SER A 414 -8.09 40.58 4.35
C SER A 414 -7.05 39.60 4.92
N TYR A 415 -7.04 38.35 4.47
CA TYR A 415 -6.01 37.39 4.86
C TYR A 415 -4.67 37.67 4.21
N ALA A 416 -4.64 38.20 2.99
CA ALA A 416 -3.40 38.66 2.37
C ALA A 416 -2.78 39.82 3.17
N ALA A 417 -3.59 40.80 3.60
CA ALA A 417 -3.13 41.89 4.45
C ALA A 417 -2.60 41.38 5.81
N THR A 418 -3.34 40.45 6.43
CA THR A 418 -2.92 39.80 7.68
C THR A 418 -1.61 39.03 7.49
N ALA A 419 -1.46 38.29 6.38
CA ALA A 419 -0.23 37.58 6.07
C ALA A 419 0.94 38.58 5.96
N VAL A 420 0.81 39.61 5.12
CA VAL A 420 1.86 40.64 4.93
C VAL A 420 2.27 41.27 6.26
N GLU A 421 1.31 41.71 7.08
CA GLU A 421 1.57 42.27 8.41
C GLU A 421 2.40 41.30 9.26
N ARG A 422 1.98 40.03 9.30
CA ARG A 422 2.59 39.00 10.14
C ARG A 422 3.98 38.59 9.66
N PHE A 423 4.25 38.63 8.35
CA PHE A 423 5.58 38.41 7.80
C PHE A 423 6.53 39.57 8.13
N LEU A 424 6.07 40.81 8.00
CA LEU A 424 6.87 41.99 8.35
C LEU A 424 7.13 42.12 9.86
N ALA A 425 6.21 41.60 10.70
CA ALA A 425 6.35 41.59 12.15
C ALA A 425 7.29 40.51 12.71
N LEU A 426 7.75 39.56 11.88
CA LEU A 426 8.63 38.48 12.34
C LEU A 426 10.00 39.00 12.79
N ARG A 427 10.47 38.47 13.91
CA ARG A 427 11.79 38.77 14.48
C ARG A 427 12.61 37.49 14.66
N GLU A 428 13.92 37.60 14.50
CA GLU A 428 14.90 36.55 14.78
C GLU A 428 15.36 36.58 16.25
N ALA A 429 16.12 35.56 16.65
CA ALA A 429 16.77 35.50 17.96
C ALA A 429 17.65 36.75 18.16
N GLY A 430 17.36 37.52 19.22
CA GLY A 430 17.99 38.82 19.46
C GLY A 430 17.18 40.04 18.99
N GLY A 431 15.92 39.84 18.57
CA GLY A 431 14.96 40.94 18.34
C GLY A 431 15.11 41.67 17.01
N ARG A 432 16.03 41.24 16.14
CA ARG A 432 16.21 41.79 14.79
C ARG A 432 15.04 41.41 13.88
N PRO A 433 14.58 42.30 12.98
CA PRO A 433 13.55 41.95 12.02
C PRO A 433 14.06 40.86 11.07
N ARG A 434 13.22 39.88 10.77
CA ARG A 434 13.55 38.73 9.91
C ARG A 434 13.68 39.11 8.43
N LEU A 435 12.97 40.16 8.01
CA LEU A 435 13.12 40.78 6.70
C LEU A 435 13.73 42.16 6.91
N ALA A 436 14.90 42.40 6.33
CA ALA A 436 15.60 43.66 6.51
C ALA A 436 14.92 44.78 5.70
N ALA A 437 15.04 46.03 6.18
CA ALA A 437 14.43 47.19 5.52
C ALA A 437 14.89 47.34 4.05
N GLY A 438 16.15 47.00 3.74
CA GLY A 438 16.68 47.02 2.38
C GLY A 438 16.06 45.98 1.45
N GLU A 439 15.63 44.83 1.98
CA GLU A 439 15.00 43.75 1.22
C GLU A 439 13.52 44.03 0.94
N VAL A 440 12.85 44.75 1.84
CA VAL A 440 11.44 45.12 1.71
C VAL A 440 11.25 46.42 0.90
N ALA A 441 12.25 47.30 0.85
CA ALA A 441 12.18 48.58 0.14
C ALA A 441 11.66 48.49 -1.31
N PRO A 442 12.05 47.52 -2.15
CA PRO A 442 11.52 47.37 -3.51
C PRO A 442 10.01 47.04 -3.56
N LEU A 443 9.47 46.46 -2.49
CA LEU A 443 8.08 46.01 -2.38
C LEU A 443 7.16 47.07 -1.76
N ALA A 444 7.73 48.12 -1.16
CA ALA A 444 6.98 49.13 -0.42
C ALA A 444 5.96 49.88 -1.29
N ARG A 445 6.36 50.29 -2.50
CA ARG A 445 5.45 51.00 -3.42
C ARG A 445 4.30 50.10 -3.91
N PRO A 446 4.57 48.89 -4.46
CA PRO A 446 3.50 47.96 -4.85
C PRO A 446 2.55 47.61 -3.70
N LEU A 447 3.08 47.44 -2.49
CA LEU A 447 2.29 47.13 -1.29
C LEU A 447 1.33 48.27 -0.93
N LEU A 448 1.82 49.51 -0.86
CA LEU A 448 0.99 50.66 -0.55
C LEU A 448 -0.09 50.88 -1.61
N GLU A 449 0.27 50.78 -2.90
CA GLU A 449 -0.70 50.89 -4.00
C GLU A 449 -1.80 49.81 -3.90
N ALA A 450 -1.44 48.58 -3.56
CA ALA A 450 -2.40 47.49 -3.39
C ALA A 450 -3.27 47.63 -2.14
N LEU A 451 -2.71 48.10 -1.01
CA LEU A 451 -3.50 48.39 0.21
C LEU A 451 -4.50 49.53 0.00
N PHE A 452 -4.09 50.61 -0.68
CA PHE A 452 -5.01 51.70 -1.01
C PHE A 452 -6.10 51.29 -2.01
N ALA A 453 -5.82 50.31 -2.88
CA ALA A 453 -6.84 49.70 -3.73
C ALA A 453 -7.81 48.83 -2.91
N ALA A 454 -7.31 48.04 -1.96
CA ALA A 454 -8.10 47.16 -1.10
C ALA A 454 -9.20 47.93 -0.33
N PHE A 455 -8.92 49.15 0.15
CA PHE A 455 -9.91 50.02 0.81
C PHE A 455 -11.12 50.41 -0.04
N LYS A 456 -11.08 50.15 -1.36
CA LYS A 456 -12.22 50.41 -2.26
C LYS A 456 -13.19 49.24 -2.34
N HIS A 457 -12.83 48.07 -1.80
CA HIS A 457 -13.68 46.89 -1.76
C HIS A 457 -14.57 46.90 -0.51
N PRO A 458 -15.81 46.40 -0.60
CA PRO A 458 -16.73 46.37 0.53
C PRO A 458 -16.26 45.42 1.65
N GLU A 459 -16.53 45.80 2.91
CA GLU A 459 -16.32 44.98 4.12
C GLU A 459 -17.20 43.72 4.17
#